data_AF-A0A8T1AQF6-F1
#
_entry.id   AF-A0A8T1AQF6-F1
#
_cell.length_a   1.000
_cell.length_b   1.000
_cell.length_c   1.000
_cell.angle_alpha   90.00
_cell.angle_beta   90.00
_cell.angle_gamma   90.00
#
_symmetry.space_group_name_H-M   'P 1'
#
loop_
_entity.id
_entity.type
_entity.pdbx_description
1 polymer ?
#
loop_
_entity_poly.entity_id
_entity_poly.type
_entity_poly.pdbx_seq_one_letter_code
_entity_poly.pdbx_strand_id
1 'polypeptide(L)'
;MKANIAGGPSIIFNRYAKRNETKIRGGKVCKKIIGYDANALYLWALGNEMPCGRLTTVETYDGIIDDIKADKVFGFLECDIRTPVHLKDYFSEMTPIFKNVLIDCTDESVIGKYMFDYNQSRTSNRSKPARKLIGSYFSEKILIYTPLLKWYLCHGMEIT
;
A
#
# COMPACT_ATOMS: atom_id res chain seq x y z
N MET A 1 9.48 14.84 -1.70
CA MET A 1 8.16 14.94 -2.39
C MET A 1 8.09 14.14 -3.71
N LYS A 2 8.87 14.45 -4.76
CA LYS A 2 8.77 13.71 -6.06
C LYS A 2 8.96 12.20 -5.96
N ALA A 3 9.87 11.75 -5.08
CA ALA A 3 10.10 10.33 -4.84
C ALA A 3 8.90 9.58 -4.22
N ASN A 4 7.94 10.32 -3.64
CA ASN A 4 6.73 9.78 -3.01
C ASN A 4 5.51 9.79 -3.94
N ILE A 5 5.67 10.27 -5.19
CA ILE A 5 4.63 10.20 -6.21
C ILE A 5 4.68 8.80 -6.83
N ALA A 6 3.58 8.07 -6.73
CA ALA A 6 3.40 6.76 -7.35
C ALA A 6 2.13 6.75 -8.21
N GLY A 7 2.08 5.84 -9.18
CA GLY A 7 0.86 5.53 -9.91
C GLY A 7 -0.07 4.64 -9.09
N GLY A 8 -1.18 4.22 -9.72
CA GLY A 8 -2.09 3.25 -9.11
C GLY A 8 -1.44 1.88 -8.90
N PRO A 9 -1.75 1.18 -7.80
CA PRO A 9 -1.32 -0.21 -7.62
C PRO A 9 -2.06 -1.13 -8.59
N SER A 10 -1.30 -2.01 -9.27
CA SER A 10 -1.85 -3.11 -10.05
C SER A 10 -1.41 -4.43 -9.40
N ILE A 11 -2.37 -5.13 -8.81
CA ILE A 11 -2.09 -6.27 -7.91
C ILE A 11 -2.92 -7.47 -8.34
N ILE A 12 -2.25 -8.63 -8.42
CA ILE A 12 -2.90 -9.92 -8.66
C ILE A 12 -2.80 -10.73 -7.37
N PHE A 13 -3.92 -10.86 -6.65
CA PHE A 13 -3.99 -11.64 -5.42
C PHE A 13 -4.16 -13.14 -5.69
N ASN A 14 -4.95 -13.50 -6.70
CA ASN A 14 -5.19 -14.88 -7.13
C ASN A 14 -5.03 -14.99 -8.64
N ARG A 15 -4.23 -15.96 -9.11
CA ARG A 15 -4.05 -16.22 -10.55
C ARG A 15 -5.23 -16.95 -11.19
N TYR A 16 -6.01 -17.68 -10.39
CA TYR A 16 -7.13 -18.48 -10.84
C TYR A 16 -8.24 -18.50 -9.80
N ALA A 17 -9.46 -18.24 -10.25
CA ALA A 17 -10.67 -18.43 -9.47
C ALA A 17 -11.78 -18.95 -10.37
N LYS A 18 -12.53 -19.96 -9.91
CA LYS A 18 -13.65 -20.55 -10.63
C LYS A 18 -14.84 -20.80 -9.71
N ARG A 19 -16.01 -20.43 -10.22
CA ARG A 19 -17.31 -20.67 -9.57
C ARG A 19 -17.49 -22.16 -9.31
N ASN A 20 -17.99 -22.50 -8.13
CA ASN A 20 -18.25 -23.84 -7.62
C ASN A 20 -17.00 -24.72 -7.38
N GLU A 21 -15.79 -24.19 -7.56
CA GLU A 21 -14.54 -24.95 -7.37
C GLU A 21 -13.60 -24.27 -6.36
N THR A 22 -13.30 -22.99 -6.55
CA THR A 22 -12.37 -22.27 -5.68
C THR A 22 -12.96 -22.07 -4.29
N LYS A 23 -12.18 -22.39 -3.25
CA LYS A 23 -12.52 -22.09 -1.85
C LYS A 23 -12.07 -20.67 -1.49
N ILE A 24 -12.95 -19.90 -0.88
CA ILE A 24 -12.69 -18.55 -0.34
C ILE A 24 -12.47 -18.62 1.18
N ARG A 25 -12.22 -17.47 1.81
CA ARG A 25 -12.00 -17.34 3.26
C ARG A 25 -13.02 -18.14 4.09
N GLY A 26 -12.52 -18.88 5.06
CA GLY A 26 -13.33 -19.80 5.89
C GLY A 26 -13.75 -21.09 5.16
N GLY A 27 -13.09 -21.46 4.06
CA GLY A 27 -13.33 -22.72 3.35
C GLY A 27 -14.62 -22.78 2.52
N LYS A 28 -15.34 -21.66 2.40
CA LYS A 28 -16.61 -21.58 1.66
C LYS A 28 -16.35 -21.71 0.16
N VAL A 29 -17.28 -22.31 -0.58
CA VAL A 29 -17.16 -22.44 -2.04
C VAL A 29 -17.58 -21.14 -2.73
N CYS A 30 -16.75 -20.64 -3.64
CA CYS A 30 -17.06 -19.47 -4.47
C CYS A 30 -18.33 -19.73 -5.31
N LYS A 31 -19.35 -18.87 -5.21
CA LYS A 31 -20.61 -19.00 -5.98
C LYS A 31 -20.79 -17.99 -7.08
N LYS A 32 -20.07 -16.87 -7.05
CA LYS A 32 -20.12 -15.81 -8.06
C LYS A 32 -18.79 -15.07 -8.05
N ILE A 33 -18.36 -14.65 -9.24
CA ILE A 33 -17.20 -13.76 -9.44
C ILE A 33 -17.79 -12.45 -9.97
N ILE A 34 -17.45 -11.34 -9.32
CA ILE A 34 -17.95 -10.00 -9.64
C ILE A 34 -16.75 -9.08 -9.78
N GLY A 35 -16.73 -8.27 -10.84
CA GLY A 35 -15.81 -7.15 -10.98
C GLY A 35 -16.50 -5.87 -10.56
N TYR A 36 -15.80 -5.04 -9.78
CA TYR A 36 -16.22 -3.68 -9.46
C TYR A 36 -15.19 -2.72 -10.06
N ASP A 37 -15.68 -1.60 -10.58
CA ASP A 37 -14.86 -0.51 -11.10
C ASP A 37 -15.34 0.81 -10.51
N ALA A 38 -14.39 1.70 -10.22
CA ALA A 38 -14.68 3.01 -9.66
C ALA A 38 -14.90 4.02 -10.79
N ASN A 39 -16.10 4.61 -10.84
CA ASN A 39 -16.40 5.67 -11.81
C ASN A 39 -15.50 6.88 -11.58
N ALA A 40 -14.65 7.19 -12.56
CA ALA A 40 -13.79 8.38 -12.57
C ALA A 40 -12.95 8.56 -11.29
N LEU A 41 -12.27 7.49 -10.84
CA LEU A 41 -11.50 7.45 -9.59
C LEU A 41 -10.63 8.69 -9.33
N TYR A 42 -9.80 9.09 -10.31
CA TYR A 42 -8.92 10.25 -10.13
C TYR A 42 -9.68 11.58 -10.02
N LEU A 43 -10.78 11.75 -10.77
CA LEU A 43 -11.58 12.96 -10.70
C LEU A 43 -12.27 13.08 -9.34
N TRP A 44 -12.77 11.96 -8.81
CA TRP A 44 -13.31 11.91 -7.46
C TRP A 44 -12.24 12.25 -6.42
N ALA A 45 -11.04 11.65 -6.52
CA ALA A 45 -9.94 11.93 -5.61
C ALA A 45 -9.53 13.41 -5.63
N LEU A 46 -9.42 14.02 -6.83
CA LEU A 46 -9.13 15.44 -7.00
C LEU A 46 -10.25 16.38 -6.50
N GLY A 47 -11.48 15.88 -6.39
CA GLY A 47 -12.61 16.61 -5.82
C GLY A 47 -12.64 16.64 -4.29
N ASN A 48 -11.74 15.91 -3.62
CA ASN A 48 -11.55 16.02 -2.17
C ASN A 48 -10.65 17.21 -1.83
N GLU A 49 -10.41 17.44 -0.53
CA GLU A 49 -9.41 18.42 -0.11
C GLU A 49 -8.04 18.05 -0.69
N MET A 50 -7.37 19.03 -1.29
CA MET A 50 -6.06 18.82 -1.91
C MET A 50 -5.10 19.93 -1.46
N PRO A 51 -3.82 19.60 -1.19
CA PRO A 51 -2.81 20.60 -0.88
C PRO A 51 -2.59 21.53 -2.06
N CYS A 52 -2.69 22.84 -1.80
CA CYS A 52 -2.53 23.90 -2.79
C CYS A 52 -1.60 25.00 -2.29
N GLY A 53 -1.14 25.87 -3.20
CA GLY A 53 -0.28 27.00 -2.87
C GLY A 53 1.20 26.66 -2.82
N ARG A 54 1.97 27.50 -2.12
CA ARG A 54 3.43 27.36 -2.03
C ARG A 54 3.80 26.21 -1.09
N LEU A 55 4.69 25.33 -1.54
CA LEU A 55 5.26 24.30 -0.68
C LEU A 55 6.03 24.94 0.49
N THR A 56 5.65 24.57 1.70
CA THR A 56 6.33 24.92 2.96
C THR A 56 6.60 23.65 3.76
N THR A 57 7.65 23.68 4.57
CA THR A 57 7.99 22.62 5.52
C THR A 57 7.89 23.17 6.92
N VAL A 58 7.34 22.39 7.84
CA VAL A 58 7.25 22.70 9.26
C VAL A 58 7.92 21.56 10.01
N GLU A 59 8.75 21.90 11.00
CA GLU A 59 9.36 20.89 11.88
C GLU A 59 8.27 20.17 12.68
N THR A 60 8.49 18.89 12.95
CA THR A 60 7.58 18.11 13.79
C THR A 60 7.63 18.61 15.22
N TYR A 61 6.51 18.47 15.93
CA TYR A 61 6.37 18.93 17.30
C TYR A 61 5.51 17.95 18.12
N ASP A 62 5.68 17.98 19.44
CA ASP A 62 4.91 17.16 20.35
C ASP A 62 3.41 17.49 20.24
N GLY A 63 2.57 16.48 20.01
CA GLY A 63 1.14 16.66 19.81
C GLY A 63 0.69 16.86 18.36
N ILE A 64 1.61 16.86 17.38
CA ILE A 64 1.26 16.95 15.95
C ILE A 64 0.25 15.88 15.52
N ILE A 65 0.33 14.67 16.09
CA ILE A 65 -0.60 13.57 15.81
C ILE A 65 -2.01 13.89 16.30
N ASP A 66 -2.14 14.51 17.48
CA ASP A 66 -3.44 14.88 18.03
C ASP A 66 -4.04 16.04 17.24
N ASP A 67 -3.21 16.98 16.78
CA ASP A 67 -3.65 18.05 15.89
C ASP A 67 -4.08 17.54 14.50
N ILE A 68 -3.42 16.51 13.95
CA ILE A 68 -3.87 15.82 12.73
C ILE A 68 -5.21 15.12 12.97
N LYS A 69 -5.37 14.42 14.10
CA LYS A 69 -6.64 13.77 14.46
C LYS A 69 -7.77 14.78 14.65
N ALA A 70 -7.46 15.97 15.13
CA ALA A 70 -8.38 17.08 15.36
C ALA A 70 -8.57 18.01 14.15
N ASP A 71 -8.06 17.62 12.96
CA ASP A 71 -8.15 18.39 11.71
C ASP A 71 -7.55 19.81 11.77
N LYS A 72 -6.62 20.07 12.70
CA LYS A 72 -5.90 21.35 12.80
C LYS A 72 -4.69 21.42 11.86
N VAL A 73 -4.16 20.26 11.46
CA VAL A 73 -3.02 20.15 10.55
C VAL A 73 -3.46 19.45 9.27
N PHE A 74 -3.26 20.14 8.15
CA PHE A 74 -3.53 19.64 6.81
C PHE A 74 -2.27 19.67 5.96
N GLY A 75 -2.03 18.62 5.18
CA GLY A 75 -0.84 18.45 4.36
C GLY A 75 -0.34 17.02 4.40
N PHE A 76 0.97 16.85 4.56
CA PHE A 76 1.63 15.55 4.61
C PHE A 76 2.52 15.45 5.84
N LEU A 77 2.60 14.25 6.42
CA LEU A 77 3.56 13.90 7.45
C LEU A 77 4.54 12.86 6.91
N GLU A 78 5.84 13.10 7.07
CA GLU A 78 6.85 12.05 6.88
C GLU A 78 7.00 11.30 8.19
N CYS A 79 6.74 9.99 8.19
CA CYS A 79 6.82 9.17 9.39
C CYS A 79 7.16 7.72 9.06
N ASP A 80 7.56 6.96 10.07
CA ASP A 80 7.57 5.51 10.02
C ASP A 80 6.19 5.01 10.45
N ILE A 81 5.68 3.96 9.81
CA ILE A 81 4.35 3.41 10.10
C ILE A 81 4.37 1.90 10.00
N ARG A 82 3.61 1.22 10.85
CA ARG A 82 3.43 -0.22 10.83
C ARG A 82 2.00 -0.66 11.10
N THR A 83 1.67 -1.83 10.57
CA THR A 83 0.48 -2.61 10.91
C THR A 83 0.79 -3.46 12.15
N PRO A 84 0.10 -3.27 13.27
CA PRO A 84 0.25 -4.12 14.45
C PRO A 84 -0.02 -5.59 14.16
N VAL A 85 0.58 -6.47 14.94
CA VAL A 85 0.48 -7.94 14.76
C VAL A 85 -0.97 -8.40 14.72
N HIS A 86 -1.80 -7.92 15.64
CA HIS A 86 -3.20 -8.32 15.75
C HIS A 86 -4.08 -7.89 14.56
N LEU A 87 -3.61 -6.98 13.71
CA LEU A 87 -4.30 -6.54 12.49
C LEU A 87 -3.76 -7.20 11.21
N LYS A 88 -2.66 -7.95 11.28
CA LYS A 88 -2.08 -8.59 10.09
C LYS A 88 -3.03 -9.60 9.45
N ASP A 89 -3.78 -10.35 10.26
CA ASP A 89 -4.77 -11.30 9.74
C ASP A 89 -5.90 -10.59 9.00
N TYR A 90 -6.36 -9.43 9.51
CA TYR A 90 -7.37 -8.61 8.86
C TYR A 90 -6.89 -8.05 7.51
N PHE A 91 -5.65 -7.57 7.46
CA PHE A 91 -5.02 -7.03 6.25
C PHE A 91 -4.27 -8.08 5.41
N SER A 92 -4.48 -9.38 5.67
CA SER A 92 -3.74 -10.46 5.01
C SER A 92 -4.02 -10.55 3.51
N GLU A 93 -5.23 -10.16 3.09
CA GLU A 93 -5.61 -10.12 1.68
C GLU A 93 -4.95 -8.95 0.95
N MET A 94 -4.92 -7.76 1.57
CA MET A 94 -4.28 -6.58 1.03
C MET A 94 -3.63 -5.78 2.16
N THR A 95 -2.31 -5.74 2.13
CA THR A 95 -1.52 -4.93 3.06
C THR A 95 -1.80 -3.45 2.86
N PRO A 96 -1.96 -2.66 3.94
CA PRO A 96 -2.53 -1.32 3.84
C PRO A 96 -1.52 -0.27 3.35
N ILE A 97 -0.22 -0.46 3.62
CA ILE A 97 0.80 0.55 3.33
C ILE A 97 1.42 0.28 1.96
N PHE A 98 1.24 1.20 1.02
CA PHE A 98 1.90 1.13 -0.28
C PHE A 98 3.21 1.91 -0.28
N LYS A 99 4.31 1.24 -0.65
CA LYS A 99 5.63 1.87 -0.77
C LYS A 99 6.29 1.53 -2.08
N ASN A 100 7.01 2.50 -2.63
CA ASN A 100 7.80 2.32 -3.85
C ASN A 100 9.23 1.94 -3.47
N VAL A 101 9.62 0.69 -3.69
CA VAL A 101 10.95 0.18 -3.31
C VAL A 101 11.62 -0.51 -4.49
N LEU A 102 12.96 -0.57 -4.45
CA LEU A 102 13.72 -1.40 -5.38
C LEU A 102 13.45 -2.86 -5.05
N ILE A 103 12.90 -3.60 -6.01
CA ILE A 103 12.75 -5.05 -5.91
C ILE A 103 13.86 -5.67 -6.74
N ASP A 104 14.86 -6.24 -6.06
CA ASP A 104 15.89 -7.05 -6.69
C ASP A 104 15.37 -8.47 -6.88
N CYS A 105 15.00 -8.80 -8.12
CA CYS A 105 14.54 -10.14 -8.48
C CYS A 105 15.67 -11.15 -8.72
N THR A 106 16.91 -10.77 -8.44
CA THR A 106 18.07 -11.68 -8.37
C THR A 106 18.43 -12.06 -6.93
N ASP A 107 17.73 -11.50 -5.95
CA ASP A 107 17.84 -11.87 -4.54
C ASP A 107 16.63 -12.73 -4.11
N GLU A 108 16.91 -13.99 -3.75
CA GLU A 108 15.89 -14.95 -3.30
C GLU A 108 15.15 -14.46 -2.04
N SER A 109 15.83 -13.73 -1.15
CA SER A 109 15.22 -13.23 0.09
C SER A 109 14.15 -12.15 -0.15
N VAL A 110 14.22 -11.45 -1.30
CA VAL A 110 13.31 -10.35 -1.64
C VAL A 110 12.04 -10.85 -2.32
N ILE A 111 12.16 -11.79 -3.27
CA ILE A 111 11.02 -12.27 -4.08
C ILE A 111 10.52 -13.66 -3.67
N GLY A 112 11.24 -14.33 -2.76
CA GLY A 112 10.97 -15.68 -2.32
C GLY A 112 11.39 -16.75 -3.34
N LYS A 113 11.65 -17.95 -2.83
CA LYS A 113 12.18 -19.09 -3.59
C LYS A 113 11.46 -19.36 -4.91
N TYR A 114 10.13 -19.46 -4.87
CA TYR A 114 9.35 -19.80 -6.06
C TYR A 114 9.51 -18.78 -7.19
N MET A 115 9.42 -17.48 -6.88
CA MET A 115 9.57 -16.44 -7.91
C MET A 115 11.02 -16.30 -8.36
N PHE A 116 11.99 -16.56 -7.48
CA PHE A 116 13.39 -16.62 -7.83
C PHE A 116 13.67 -17.74 -8.83
N ASP A 117 13.27 -18.97 -8.52
CA ASP A 117 13.43 -20.13 -9.41
C ASP A 117 12.74 -19.89 -10.77
N TYR A 118 11.52 -19.32 -10.76
CA TYR A 118 10.81 -18.91 -11.97
C TYR A 118 11.55 -17.83 -12.77
N ASN A 119 12.15 -16.83 -12.10
CA ASN A 119 12.93 -15.81 -12.81
C ASN A 119 14.16 -16.45 -13.46
N GLN A 120 14.87 -17.34 -12.74
CA GLN A 120 16.06 -18.03 -13.23
C GLN A 120 15.77 -18.90 -14.46
N SER A 121 14.60 -19.55 -14.51
CA SER A 121 14.16 -20.39 -15.63
C SER A 121 13.87 -19.61 -16.92
N ARG A 122 13.73 -18.28 -16.87
CA ARG A 122 13.46 -17.43 -18.04
C ARG A 122 14.69 -17.10 -18.88
N THR A 123 15.86 -17.66 -18.52
CA THR A 123 17.14 -17.52 -19.26
C THR A 123 17.44 -16.07 -19.67
N SER A 124 17.32 -15.71 -20.96
CA SER A 124 17.59 -14.37 -21.50
C SER A 124 16.50 -13.34 -21.16
N ASN A 125 15.30 -13.78 -20.80
CA ASN A 125 14.14 -12.94 -20.46
C ASN A 125 13.93 -12.80 -18.95
N ARG A 126 15.03 -12.81 -18.18
CA ARG A 126 15.03 -12.53 -16.74
C ARG A 126 14.54 -11.12 -16.47
N SER A 127 13.72 -11.00 -15.44
CA SER A 127 13.39 -9.71 -14.85
C SER A 127 14.66 -9.10 -14.28
N LYS A 128 14.81 -7.79 -14.43
CA LYS A 128 15.89 -6.99 -13.85
C LYS A 128 15.38 -6.27 -12.60
N PRO A 129 16.28 -5.90 -11.67
CA PRO A 129 15.93 -5.05 -10.54
C PRO A 129 15.20 -3.80 -11.00
N ALA A 130 14.07 -3.50 -10.37
CA ALA A 130 13.24 -2.36 -10.75
C ALA A 130 12.51 -1.82 -9.53
N ARG A 131 12.23 -0.51 -9.56
CA ARG A 131 11.36 0.13 -8.59
C ARG A 131 9.92 -0.31 -8.82
N LYS A 132 9.27 -0.82 -7.78
CA LYS A 132 7.89 -1.29 -7.84
C LYS A 132 7.10 -0.73 -6.66
N LEU A 133 5.85 -0.39 -6.91
CA LEU A 133 4.88 -0.13 -5.86
C LEU A 133 4.43 -1.47 -5.29
N ILE A 134 4.65 -1.69 -4.00
CA ILE A 134 4.24 -2.91 -3.30
C ILE A 134 3.37 -2.55 -2.10
N GLY A 135 2.47 -3.45 -1.74
CA GLY A 135 1.83 -3.41 -0.43
C GLY A 135 2.77 -3.97 0.64
N SER A 136 2.77 -3.38 1.83
CA SER A 136 3.61 -3.77 2.96
C SER A 136 2.88 -3.56 4.29
N TYR A 137 3.31 -4.30 5.32
CA TYR A 137 2.86 -4.06 6.69
C TYR A 137 3.61 -2.94 7.39
N PHE A 138 4.67 -2.40 6.78
CA PHE A 138 5.44 -1.31 7.36
C PHE A 138 6.09 -0.46 6.28
N SER A 139 6.38 0.80 6.62
CA SER A 139 7.26 1.64 5.82
C SER A 139 8.03 2.58 6.72
N GLU A 140 9.24 2.91 6.28
CA GLU A 140 10.11 3.90 6.90
C GLU A 140 10.10 5.16 6.02
N LYS A 141 10.13 6.33 6.65
CA LYS A 141 10.17 7.66 6.02
C LYS A 141 9.18 7.83 4.88
N ILE A 142 7.95 7.35 5.09
CA ILE A 142 6.87 7.48 4.12
C ILE A 142 6.18 8.83 4.31
N LEU A 143 5.95 9.54 3.21
CA LEU A 143 5.21 10.79 3.21
C LEU A 143 3.72 10.49 3.02
N ILE A 144 2.92 10.63 4.08
CA ILE A 144 1.50 10.26 4.10
C ILE A 144 0.64 11.52 4.14
N TYR A 145 -0.37 11.55 3.28
CA TYR A 145 -1.40 12.59 3.29
C TYR A 145 -2.22 12.53 4.59
N THR A 146 -2.39 13.67 5.26
CA THR A 146 -2.94 13.76 6.63
C THR A 146 -4.32 13.10 6.80
N PRO A 147 -5.32 13.24 5.90
CA PRO A 147 -6.56 12.46 5.97
C PRO A 147 -6.37 10.95 5.87
N LEU A 148 -5.44 10.47 5.04
CA LEU A 148 -5.12 9.04 4.97
C LEU A 148 -4.43 8.57 6.26
N LEU A 149 -3.52 9.38 6.80
CA LEU A 149 -2.87 9.09 8.07
C LEU A 149 -3.87 9.02 9.23
N LYS A 150 -4.80 9.99 9.30
CA LYS A 150 -5.91 9.99 10.26
C LYS A 150 -6.73 8.70 10.13
N TRP A 151 -7.08 8.31 8.90
CA TRP A 151 -7.78 7.05 8.65
C TRP A 151 -6.98 5.84 9.17
N TYR A 152 -5.67 5.77 8.89
CA TYR A 152 -4.81 4.70 9.40
C TYR A 152 -4.80 4.64 10.93
N LEU A 153 -4.63 5.77 11.61
CA LEU A 153 -4.63 5.85 13.07
C LEU A 153 -5.98 5.40 13.66
N CYS A 154 -7.10 5.80 13.04
CA CYS A 154 -8.43 5.33 13.44
C CYS A 154 -8.63 3.83 13.26
N HIS A 155 -7.90 3.19 12.34
CA HIS A 155 -7.94 1.75 12.08
C HIS A 155 -6.83 0.98 12.82
N GLY A 156 -6.18 1.62 13.81
CA GLY A 156 -5.22 0.97 14.71
C GLY A 156 -3.81 0.84 14.15
N MET A 157 -3.49 1.49 13.03
CA MET A 157 -2.11 1.57 12.54
C MET A 157 -1.25 2.39 13.51
N GLU A 158 0.03 2.04 13.63
CA GLU A 158 0.95 2.68 14.57
C GLU A 158 2.03 3.45 13.83
N ILE A 159 2.27 4.69 14.24
CA ILE A 159 3.48 5.44 13.89
C ILE A 159 4.59 4.99 14.84
N THR A 160 5.81 4.81 14.34
CA THR A 160 6.96 4.32 15.11
C THR A 160 8.15 5.27 15.08
#